data_AF-A0A8J3C033-F1
#
_entry.id   AF-A0A8J3C033-F1
#
_cell.length_a   1.000
_cell.length_b   1.000
_cell.length_c   1.000
_cell.angle_alpha   90.00
_cell.angle_beta   90.00
_cell.angle_gamma   90.00
#
_symmetry.space_group_name_H-M   'P 1'
#
loop_
_entity.id
_entity.type
_entity.pdbx_description
1 polymer ?
#
loop_
_entity_poly.entity_id
_entity_poly.type
_entity_poly.pdbx_seq_one_letter_code
_entity_poly.pdbx_strand_id
1 'polypeptide(L)'
;MTRIVFVDTETTSLRPDRRAWDVALIVRDPGAAADDEYQWFVHADHLALDNADPRALQVGRFYDRHPDYRSKSPDPLDPWVGGGTPEFLVMREVERLTRGAHLVGAVPNFDAEVLGARMRVQGLCPSWHYHLIDVEALAVGYLAATSGLDMTRLPWDSGWLTAQLGLAPVPDKLRHTALGDASWARSIYDRVTAGQQDGDTRA
;
A
#
# COMPACT_ATOMS: atom_id res chain seq x y z
N MET A 1 -10.62 18.93 5.93
CA MET A 1 -10.29 17.49 5.83
C MET A 1 -8.79 17.33 5.92
N THR A 2 -8.31 16.20 6.45
CA THR A 2 -6.88 15.85 6.55
C THR A 2 -6.46 15.05 5.32
N ARG A 3 -5.19 15.10 4.92
CA ARG A 3 -4.65 14.26 3.84
C ARG A 3 -4.78 12.78 4.19
N ILE A 4 -5.18 11.98 3.21
CA ILE A 4 -5.20 10.52 3.29
C ILE A 4 -4.18 9.99 2.29
N VAL A 5 -3.43 8.96 2.68
CA VAL A 5 -2.54 8.25 1.76
C VAL A 5 -2.82 6.75 1.84
N PHE A 6 -3.24 6.18 0.71
CA PHE A 6 -3.32 4.73 0.57
C PHE A 6 -1.92 4.21 0.29
N VAL A 7 -1.42 3.32 1.14
CA VAL A 7 -0.05 2.84 1.12
C VAL A 7 -0.04 1.33 1.05
N ASP A 8 0.92 0.79 0.29
CA ASP A 8 1.27 -0.62 0.30
C ASP A 8 2.75 -0.77 -0.10
N THR A 9 3.36 -1.86 0.37
CA THR A 9 4.74 -2.22 0.06
C THR A 9 4.88 -3.71 -0.22
N GLU A 10 5.63 -4.05 -1.27
CA GLU A 10 6.19 -5.39 -1.39
C GLU A 10 7.52 -5.45 -0.67
N THR A 11 7.74 -6.51 0.12
CA THR A 11 8.92 -6.63 0.97
C THR A 11 9.72 -7.89 0.73
N THR A 12 10.99 -7.86 1.15
CA THR A 12 11.91 -9.00 1.01
C THR A 12 11.62 -10.13 2.00
N SER A 13 10.83 -9.91 3.05
CA SER A 13 10.45 -10.95 4.02
C SER A 13 9.33 -10.52 4.97
N LEU A 14 8.81 -11.47 5.76
CA LEU A 14 7.91 -11.21 6.88
C LEU A 14 8.63 -10.90 8.21
N ARG A 15 9.97 -10.75 8.23
CA ARG A 15 10.76 -10.46 9.44
C ARG A 15 10.89 -8.96 9.74
N PRO A 16 11.11 -8.55 11.00
CA PRO A 16 11.27 -7.14 11.36
C PRO A 16 12.38 -6.38 10.61
N ASP A 17 13.40 -7.09 10.11
CA ASP A 17 14.53 -6.52 9.37
C ASP A 17 14.29 -6.40 7.85
N ARG A 18 13.07 -6.72 7.37
CA ARG A 18 12.63 -6.62 5.98
C ARG A 18 13.02 -5.31 5.29
N ARG A 19 13.08 -5.35 3.96
CA ARG A 19 13.25 -4.19 3.08
C ARG A 19 12.05 -4.08 2.14
N ALA A 20 11.51 -2.88 1.98
CA ALA A 20 10.52 -2.60 0.95
C ALA A 20 11.23 -2.44 -0.40
N TRP A 21 10.76 -3.14 -1.42
CA TRP A 21 11.37 -3.14 -2.75
C TRP A 21 10.44 -2.58 -3.83
N ASP A 22 9.11 -2.67 -3.66
CA ASP A 22 8.10 -1.91 -4.40
C ASP A 22 7.32 -1.10 -3.37
N VAL A 23 7.21 0.21 -3.56
CA VAL A 23 6.54 1.14 -2.65
C VAL A 23 5.54 1.93 -3.45
N ALA A 24 4.27 1.90 -3.06
CA ALA A 24 3.23 2.69 -3.71
C ALA A 24 2.48 3.57 -2.72
N LEU A 25 2.14 4.78 -3.18
CA LEU A 25 1.32 5.74 -2.47
C LEU A 25 0.25 6.28 -3.42
N ILE A 26 -0.99 6.33 -2.95
CA ILE A 26 -2.08 7.07 -3.60
C ILE A 26 -2.48 8.19 -2.65
N VAL A 27 -2.15 9.42 -3.03
CA VAL A 27 -2.30 10.60 -2.19
C VAL A 27 -3.63 11.28 -2.51
N ARG A 28 -4.49 11.35 -1.50
CA ARG A 28 -5.75 12.09 -1.55
C ARG A 28 -5.61 13.38 -0.76
N ASP A 29 -5.52 14.48 -1.49
CA ASP A 29 -5.45 15.81 -0.91
C ASP A 29 -6.85 16.41 -0.67
N PRO A 30 -7.07 17.08 0.49
CA PRO A 30 -8.31 17.78 0.76
C PRO A 30 -8.64 18.82 -0.33
N GLY A 31 -9.77 18.62 -1.02
CA GLY A 31 -10.22 19.54 -2.07
C GLY A 31 -9.53 19.34 -3.43
N ALA A 32 -8.67 18.33 -3.58
CA ALA A 32 -8.19 17.91 -4.88
C ALA A 32 -9.31 17.23 -5.69
N ALA A 33 -9.30 17.41 -7.01
CA ALA A 33 -10.29 16.83 -7.91
C ALA A 33 -10.06 15.32 -8.17
N ALA A 34 -8.83 14.85 -7.96
CA ALA A 34 -8.41 13.46 -8.14
C ALA A 34 -7.28 13.12 -7.16
N ASP A 35 -7.04 11.82 -6.99
CA ASP A 35 -5.90 11.30 -6.24
C ASP A 35 -4.65 11.26 -7.13
N ASP A 36 -3.47 11.49 -6.55
CA ASP A 36 -2.18 11.34 -7.22
C ASP A 36 -1.53 10.00 -6.88
N GLU A 37 -1.13 9.24 -7.91
CA GLU A 37 -0.51 7.92 -7.75
C GLU A 37 1.02 8.02 -7.90
N TYR A 38 1.72 7.39 -6.96
CA TYR A 38 3.18 7.30 -6.95
C TYR A 38 3.61 5.85 -6.72
N GLN A 39 4.66 5.43 -7.41
CA GLN A 39 5.28 4.13 -7.23
C GLN A 39 6.79 4.26 -7.35
N TRP A 40 7.54 3.48 -6.59
CA TRP A 40 8.98 3.33 -6.71
C TRP A 40 9.41 1.89 -6.50
N PHE A 41 10.35 1.44 -7.33
CA PHE A 41 11.17 0.28 -6.99
C PHE A 41 12.46 0.74 -6.33
N VAL A 42 12.81 0.18 -5.16
CA VAL A 42 14.07 0.49 -4.48
C VAL A 42 15.19 -0.31 -5.11
N HIS A 43 16.30 0.34 -5.49
CA HIS A 43 17.45 -0.29 -6.13
C HIS A 43 17.93 -1.55 -5.39
N ALA A 44 18.24 -2.62 -6.13
CA ALA A 44 18.50 -3.95 -5.61
C ALA A 44 19.65 -4.00 -4.59
N ASP A 45 20.70 -3.21 -4.82
CA ASP A 45 21.85 -3.11 -3.92
C ASP A 45 21.49 -2.61 -2.51
N HIS A 46 20.31 -2.01 -2.32
CA HIS A 46 19.85 -1.50 -1.03
C HIS A 46 18.93 -2.48 -0.29
N LEU A 47 18.65 -3.66 -0.87
CA LEU A 47 17.61 -4.58 -0.38
C LEU A 47 18.13 -5.73 0.50
N ALA A 48 19.45 -5.88 0.67
CA ALA A 48 20.05 -6.98 1.44
C ALA A 48 19.46 -8.36 1.05
N LEU A 49 19.51 -8.67 -0.24
CA LEU A 49 18.84 -9.84 -0.83
C LEU A 49 19.41 -11.18 -0.36
N ASP A 50 20.63 -11.20 0.17
CA ASP A 50 21.25 -12.35 0.84
C ASP A 50 20.46 -12.82 2.07
N ASN A 51 19.71 -11.91 2.70
CA ASN A 51 18.81 -12.17 3.81
C ASN A 51 17.32 -12.02 3.38
N ALA A 52 16.98 -12.21 2.11
CA ALA A 52 15.57 -12.24 1.69
C ALA A 52 14.92 -13.62 2.00
N ASP A 53 13.60 -13.62 2.19
CA ASP A 53 12.80 -14.84 2.18
C ASP A 53 12.39 -15.15 0.72
N PRO A 54 12.83 -16.29 0.15
CA PRO A 54 12.46 -16.67 -1.22
C PRO A 54 10.95 -16.70 -1.45
N ARG A 55 10.15 -17.04 -0.43
CA ARG A 55 8.69 -17.07 -0.57
C ARG A 55 8.11 -15.68 -0.70
N ALA A 56 8.59 -14.70 0.06
CA ALA A 56 8.15 -13.32 -0.06
C ALA A 56 8.47 -12.75 -1.44
N LEU A 57 9.70 -12.98 -1.94
CA LEU A 57 10.09 -12.56 -3.28
C LEU A 57 9.24 -13.22 -4.38
N GLN A 58 8.86 -14.49 -4.20
CA GLN A 58 7.99 -15.19 -5.13
C GLN A 58 6.57 -14.61 -5.14
N VAL A 59 5.99 -14.30 -3.98
CA VAL A 59 4.63 -13.73 -3.87
C VAL A 59 4.52 -12.41 -4.62
N GLY A 60 5.43 -11.46 -4.36
CA GLY A 60 5.46 -10.18 -5.05
C GLY A 60 6.09 -10.22 -6.46
N ARG A 61 6.55 -11.39 -6.91
CA ARG A 61 7.18 -11.63 -8.22
C ARG A 61 8.40 -10.73 -8.46
N PHE A 62 9.27 -10.65 -7.46
CA PHE A 62 10.43 -9.77 -7.46
C PHE A 62 11.28 -9.89 -8.75
N TYR A 63 11.72 -11.08 -9.12
CA TYR A 63 12.61 -11.25 -10.28
C TYR A 63 11.94 -10.98 -11.64
N ASP A 64 10.61 -11.05 -11.70
CA ASP A 64 9.85 -10.74 -12.92
C ASP A 64 9.54 -9.24 -13.05
N ARG A 65 9.46 -8.52 -11.91
CA ARG A 65 8.97 -7.13 -11.84
C ARG A 65 10.06 -6.10 -11.53
N HIS A 66 11.06 -6.47 -10.74
CA HIS A 66 12.06 -5.52 -10.27
C HIS A 66 12.92 -5.01 -11.44
N PRO A 67 13.06 -3.69 -11.64
CA PRO A 67 13.78 -3.10 -12.77
C PRO A 67 15.22 -3.59 -12.96
N ASP A 68 15.91 -3.91 -11.86
CA ASP A 68 17.31 -4.40 -11.92
C ASP A 68 17.42 -5.89 -12.31
N TYR A 69 16.31 -6.65 -12.31
CA TYR A 69 16.31 -8.09 -12.58
C TYR A 69 15.46 -8.50 -13.78
N ARG A 70 14.33 -7.82 -14.01
CA ARG A 70 13.45 -8.12 -15.14
C ARG A 70 14.20 -7.92 -16.45
N SER A 71 13.76 -8.62 -17.50
CA SER A 71 14.25 -8.32 -18.84
C SER A 71 14.05 -6.84 -19.15
N LYS A 72 15.09 -6.19 -19.67
CA LYS A 72 15.01 -4.76 -20.00
C LYS A 72 13.85 -4.54 -20.96
N SER A 73 12.95 -3.65 -20.57
CA SER A 73 11.84 -3.26 -21.43
C SER A 73 12.41 -2.68 -22.73
N PRO A 74 11.91 -3.10 -23.91
CA PRO A 74 12.25 -2.46 -25.17
C PRO A 74 11.58 -1.09 -25.31
N ASP A 75 10.64 -0.75 -24.44
CA ASP A 75 9.94 0.53 -24.44
C ASP A 75 10.82 1.64 -23.81
N PRO A 76 11.26 2.64 -24.59
CA PRO A 76 12.05 3.75 -24.07
C PRO A 76 11.25 4.68 -23.13
N LEU A 77 9.91 4.55 -23.08
CA LEU A 77 9.04 5.30 -22.18
C LEU A 77 8.84 4.61 -20.82
N ASP A 78 9.43 3.44 -20.62
CA ASP A 78 9.38 2.76 -19.33
C ASP A 78 10.06 3.62 -18.25
N PRO A 79 9.33 4.08 -17.21
CA PRO A 79 9.87 4.97 -16.20
C PRO A 79 11.01 4.34 -15.39
N TRP A 80 11.16 3.01 -15.45
CA TRP A 80 12.18 2.25 -14.74
C TRP A 80 13.26 1.66 -15.65
N VAL A 81 13.41 2.18 -16.88
CA VAL A 81 14.46 1.72 -17.81
C VAL A 81 15.88 1.87 -17.23
N GLY A 82 16.07 2.83 -16.32
CA GLY A 82 17.32 3.09 -15.61
C GLY A 82 17.60 2.18 -14.40
N GLY A 83 16.70 1.26 -14.06
CA GLY A 83 16.80 0.44 -12.86
C GLY A 83 15.98 0.99 -11.68
N GLY A 84 16.23 0.47 -10.49
CA GLY A 84 15.59 0.91 -9.25
C GLY A 84 16.10 2.28 -8.78
N THR A 85 15.32 2.92 -7.90
CA THR A 85 15.63 4.22 -7.30
C THR A 85 16.45 4.03 -6.02
N PRO A 86 17.50 4.84 -5.78
CA PRO A 86 18.20 4.83 -4.51
C PRO A 86 17.25 5.01 -3.32
N GLU A 87 17.32 4.10 -2.35
CA GLU A 87 16.38 4.05 -1.20
C GLU A 87 16.21 5.40 -0.49
N PHE A 88 17.27 6.20 -0.36
CA PHE A 88 17.19 7.53 0.25
C PHE A 88 16.23 8.47 -0.47
N LEU A 89 16.23 8.47 -1.81
CA LEU A 89 15.32 9.30 -2.58
C LEU A 89 13.88 8.83 -2.43
N VAL A 90 13.65 7.51 -2.40
CA VAL A 90 12.32 6.92 -2.15
C VAL A 90 11.81 7.35 -0.78
N MET A 91 12.58 7.14 0.30
CA MET A 91 12.14 7.50 1.64
C MET A 91 11.92 9.01 1.81
N ARG A 92 12.72 9.86 1.16
CA ARG A 92 12.53 11.31 1.17
C ARG A 92 11.20 11.71 0.54
N GLU A 93 10.82 11.11 -0.59
CA GLU A 93 9.53 11.37 -1.22
C GLU A 93 8.37 10.80 -0.41
N VAL A 94 8.50 9.58 0.13
CA VAL A 94 7.48 8.99 1.00
C VAL A 94 7.24 9.89 2.22
N GLU A 95 8.29 10.37 2.87
CA GLU A 95 8.19 11.27 4.02
C GLU A 95 7.47 12.58 3.66
N ARG A 96 7.86 13.20 2.53
CA ARG A 96 7.23 14.44 2.04
C ARG A 96 5.74 14.26 1.76
N LEU A 97 5.36 13.15 1.11
CA LEU A 97 3.98 12.90 0.69
C LEU A 97 3.08 12.48 1.85
N THR A 98 3.63 11.73 2.81
CA THR A 98 2.87 11.21 3.97
C THR A 98 2.87 12.13 5.19
N ARG A 99 3.61 13.25 5.16
CA ARG A 99 3.65 14.22 6.26
C ARG A 99 2.24 14.67 6.67
N GLY A 100 1.90 14.42 7.92
CA GLY A 100 0.61 14.78 8.53
C GLY A 100 -0.59 13.97 8.02
N ALA A 101 -0.38 12.98 7.14
CA ALA A 101 -1.45 12.20 6.56
C ALA A 101 -1.90 11.05 7.47
N HIS A 102 -3.15 10.62 7.32
CA HIS A 102 -3.56 9.28 7.78
C HIS A 102 -3.19 8.25 6.72
N LEU A 103 -2.48 7.20 7.14
CA LEU A 103 -2.18 6.07 6.27
C LEU A 103 -3.33 5.07 6.28
N VAL A 104 -3.73 4.64 5.09
CA VAL A 104 -4.77 3.65 4.86
C VAL A 104 -4.16 2.48 4.08
N GLY A 105 -4.43 1.24 4.47
CA GLY A 105 -3.92 0.05 3.79
C GLY A 105 -4.54 -1.22 4.35
N ALA A 106 -4.15 -2.37 3.83
CA ALA A 106 -4.45 -3.67 4.43
C ALA A 106 -3.27 -4.07 5.33
N VAL A 107 -3.51 -4.20 6.64
CA VAL A 107 -2.43 -4.34 7.64
C VAL A 107 -1.41 -3.19 7.56
N PRO A 108 -1.86 -1.91 7.58
CA PRO A 108 -1.01 -0.75 7.28
C PRO A 108 0.14 -0.53 8.28
N ASN A 109 0.10 -1.20 9.45
CA ASN A 109 1.21 -1.18 10.38
C ASN A 109 2.45 -1.87 9.81
N PHE A 110 2.27 -2.88 8.94
CA PHE A 110 3.38 -3.57 8.28
C PHE A 110 4.18 -2.60 7.40
N ASP A 111 3.50 -1.82 6.57
CA ASP A 111 4.10 -0.81 5.69
C ASP A 111 4.69 0.35 6.48
N ALA A 112 3.94 0.87 7.45
CA ALA A 112 4.38 1.96 8.30
C ALA A 112 5.66 1.59 9.10
N GLU A 113 5.77 0.36 9.57
CA GLU A 113 6.94 -0.13 10.30
C GLU A 113 8.18 -0.19 9.41
N VAL A 114 8.08 -0.81 8.21
CA VAL A 114 9.23 -0.92 7.29
C VAL A 114 9.66 0.45 6.79
N LEU A 115 8.73 1.28 6.29
CA LEU A 115 9.03 2.62 5.80
C LEU A 115 9.61 3.49 6.92
N GLY A 116 9.01 3.42 8.12
CA GLY A 116 9.47 4.18 9.26
C GLY A 116 10.88 3.78 9.73
N ALA A 117 11.18 2.47 9.73
CA ALA A 117 12.50 1.98 10.08
C ALA A 117 13.56 2.44 9.07
N ARG A 118 13.26 2.38 7.76
CA ARG A 118 14.18 2.83 6.71
C ARG A 118 14.40 4.33 6.72
N MET A 119 13.36 5.13 6.95
CA MET A 119 13.50 6.58 7.17
C MET A 119 14.46 6.89 8.31
N ARG A 120 14.29 6.25 9.47
CA ARG A 120 15.15 6.49 10.65
C ARG A 120 16.62 6.16 10.39
N VAL A 121 16.91 5.07 9.68
CA VAL A 121 18.29 4.70 9.28
C VAL A 121 18.95 5.79 8.42
N GLN A 122 18.14 6.54 7.68
CA GLN A 122 18.60 7.58 6.76
C GLN A 122 18.52 9.00 7.35
N GLY A 123 18.25 9.14 8.65
CA GLY A 123 18.14 10.43 9.33
C GLY A 123 16.83 11.20 9.06
N LEU A 124 15.82 10.53 8.49
CA LEU A 124 14.48 11.09 8.29
C LEU A 124 13.56 10.72 9.47
N CYS A 125 12.60 11.60 9.76
CA CYS A 125 11.58 11.37 10.78
C CYS A 125 10.22 11.05 10.14
N PRO A 126 9.66 9.84 10.34
CA PRO A 126 8.29 9.53 9.97
C PRO A 126 7.31 10.55 10.56
N SER A 127 6.57 11.23 9.69
CA SER A 127 5.75 12.39 10.09
C SER A 127 4.27 12.22 9.76
N TRP A 128 3.81 11.02 9.38
CA TRP A 128 2.39 10.71 9.25
C TRP A 128 1.70 10.65 10.62
N HIS A 129 0.38 10.70 10.61
CA HIS A 129 -0.44 10.56 11.80
C HIS A 129 -0.36 9.12 12.34
N TYR A 130 -0.22 8.96 13.66
CA TYR A 130 0.01 7.66 14.31
C TYR A 130 -1.20 6.71 14.27
N HIS A 131 -2.42 7.24 14.13
CA HIS A 131 -3.60 6.41 13.84
C HIS A 131 -3.62 5.98 12.38
N LEU A 132 -3.36 4.69 12.16
CA LEU A 132 -3.48 4.00 10.88
C LEU A 132 -4.90 3.48 10.68
N ILE A 133 -5.32 3.36 9.42
CA ILE A 133 -6.65 2.89 9.04
C ILE A 133 -6.50 1.58 8.28
N ASP A 134 -6.87 0.48 8.92
CA ASP A 134 -6.91 -0.84 8.30
C ASP A 134 -8.23 -1.03 7.54
N VAL A 135 -8.15 -1.22 6.23
CA VAL A 135 -9.33 -1.33 5.36
C VAL A 135 -10.09 -2.65 5.54
N GLU A 136 -9.43 -3.73 5.95
CA GLU A 136 -10.09 -5.01 6.19
C GLU A 136 -10.88 -4.96 7.50
N ALA A 137 -10.29 -4.39 8.55
CA ALA A 137 -11.00 -4.13 9.80
C ALA A 137 -12.20 -3.18 9.60
N LEU A 138 -12.01 -2.13 8.79
CA LEU A 138 -13.08 -1.21 8.40
C LEU A 138 -14.21 -1.93 7.63
N ALA A 139 -13.86 -2.77 6.65
CA ALA A 139 -14.81 -3.55 5.87
C ALA A 139 -15.63 -4.52 6.73
N VAL A 140 -14.98 -5.24 7.64
CA VAL A 140 -15.64 -6.19 8.54
C VAL A 140 -16.66 -5.47 9.43
N GLY A 141 -16.27 -4.34 10.04
CA GLY A 141 -17.19 -3.54 10.86
C GLY A 141 -18.39 -3.03 10.06
N TYR A 142 -18.16 -2.56 8.84
CA TYR A 142 -19.24 -2.15 7.93
C TYR A 142 -20.19 -3.29 7.56
N LEU A 143 -19.66 -4.47 7.21
CA LEU A 143 -20.45 -5.63 6.84
C LEU A 143 -21.22 -6.21 8.04
N ALA A 144 -20.64 -6.15 9.25
CA ALA A 144 -21.32 -6.53 10.48
C ALA A 144 -22.55 -5.63 10.72
N ALA A 145 -22.38 -4.31 10.57
CA ALA A 145 -23.45 -3.35 10.75
C ALA A 145 -24.55 -3.41 9.68
N THR A 146 -24.16 -3.69 8.42
CA THR A 146 -25.09 -3.59 7.27
C THR A 146 -25.69 -4.93 6.84
N SER A 147 -24.99 -6.03 7.08
CA SER A 147 -25.36 -7.37 6.59
C SER A 147 -25.39 -8.44 7.70
N GLY A 148 -25.08 -8.07 8.95
CA GLY A 148 -25.07 -9.00 10.08
C GLY A 148 -23.92 -10.00 10.05
N LEU A 149 -22.79 -9.67 9.40
CA LEU A 149 -21.60 -10.50 9.40
C LEU A 149 -21.16 -10.84 10.85
N ASP A 150 -20.94 -12.12 11.10
CA ASP A 150 -20.29 -12.61 12.32
C ASP A 150 -18.80 -12.27 12.31
N MET A 151 -18.42 -11.25 13.09
CA MET A 151 -17.04 -10.80 13.24
C MET A 151 -16.12 -11.82 13.92
N THR A 152 -16.67 -12.89 14.52
CA THR A 152 -15.85 -13.92 15.18
C THR A 152 -15.29 -14.96 14.21
N ARG A 153 -15.74 -14.96 12.95
CA ARG A 153 -15.28 -15.89 11.92
C ARG A 153 -13.93 -15.49 11.34
N LEU A 154 -12.87 -15.86 12.04
CA LEU A 154 -11.47 -15.63 11.66
C LEU A 154 -10.84 -16.86 10.97
N PRO A 155 -9.86 -16.68 10.07
CA PRO A 155 -9.44 -15.41 9.47
C PRO A 155 -10.42 -14.92 8.41
N TRP A 156 -10.45 -13.60 8.18
CA TRP A 156 -11.20 -13.03 7.06
C TRP A 156 -10.39 -13.16 5.77
N ASP A 157 -11.05 -13.65 4.72
CA ASP A 157 -10.44 -13.75 3.39
C ASP A 157 -10.69 -12.44 2.62
N SER A 158 -9.62 -11.82 2.14
CA SER A 158 -9.67 -10.53 1.44
C SER A 158 -10.50 -10.59 0.16
N GLY A 159 -10.48 -11.73 -0.55
CA GLY A 159 -11.30 -11.96 -1.74
C GLY A 159 -12.78 -12.04 -1.41
N TRP A 160 -13.13 -12.75 -0.33
CA TRP A 160 -14.47 -12.84 0.19
C TRP A 160 -14.98 -11.47 0.67
N LEU A 161 -14.18 -10.71 1.42
CA LEU A 161 -14.53 -9.34 1.84
C LEU A 161 -14.81 -8.44 0.63
N THR A 162 -13.94 -8.48 -0.37
CA THR A 162 -14.09 -7.73 -1.64
C THR A 162 -15.42 -8.06 -2.31
N ALA A 163 -15.76 -9.35 -2.41
CA ALA A 163 -17.02 -9.81 -3.01
C ALA A 163 -18.25 -9.37 -2.20
N GLN A 164 -18.21 -9.43 -0.86
CA GLN A 164 -19.32 -8.98 -0.01
C GLN A 164 -19.56 -7.46 -0.11
N LEU A 165 -18.51 -6.69 -0.36
CA LEU A 165 -18.62 -5.25 -0.61
C LEU A 165 -19.16 -4.90 -2.00
N GLY A 166 -19.34 -5.90 -2.87
CA GLY A 166 -19.75 -5.71 -4.27
C GLY A 166 -18.66 -5.11 -5.15
N LEU A 167 -17.39 -5.24 -4.74
CA LEU A 167 -16.23 -4.78 -5.50
C LEU A 167 -15.75 -5.87 -6.46
N ALA A 168 -15.20 -5.46 -7.60
CA ALA A 168 -14.54 -6.38 -8.51
C ALA A 168 -13.26 -6.94 -7.86
N PRO A 169 -12.92 -8.22 -8.12
CA PRO A 169 -11.65 -8.77 -7.65
C PRO A 169 -10.48 -8.04 -8.31
N VAL A 170 -9.38 -7.89 -7.55
CA VAL A 170 -8.13 -7.36 -8.09
C VAL A 170 -7.62 -8.32 -9.18
N PRO A 171 -7.35 -7.86 -10.41
CA PRO A 171 -6.80 -8.70 -11.46
C PRO A 171 -5.50 -9.37 -10.99
N ASP A 172 -5.27 -10.65 -11.32
CA ASP A 172 -4.09 -11.41 -10.87
C ASP A 172 -2.74 -10.76 -11.24
N LYS A 173 -2.71 -9.98 -12.33
CA LYS A 173 -1.52 -9.21 -12.71
C LYS A 173 -1.20 -8.06 -11.73
N LEU A 174 -2.21 -7.51 -11.05
CA LEU A 174 -2.10 -6.40 -10.10
C LEU A 174 -2.08 -6.87 -8.64
N ARG A 175 -2.53 -8.09 -8.35
CA ARG A 175 -2.37 -8.69 -7.02
C ARG A 175 -0.90 -8.82 -6.67
N HIS A 176 -0.55 -8.55 -5.41
CA HIS A 176 0.84 -8.58 -4.95
C HIS A 176 1.71 -7.64 -5.80
N THR A 177 1.17 -6.45 -6.00
CA THR A 177 1.90 -5.28 -6.49
C THR A 177 1.50 -4.12 -5.61
N ALA A 178 2.47 -3.30 -5.21
CA ALA A 178 2.20 -2.24 -4.24
C ALA A 178 1.08 -1.30 -4.73
N LEU A 179 1.15 -0.87 -5.99
CA LEU A 179 0.12 0.04 -6.53
C LEU A 179 -1.25 -0.64 -6.70
N GLY A 180 -1.27 -1.94 -7.04
CA GLY A 180 -2.50 -2.70 -7.16
C GLY A 180 -3.21 -2.88 -5.82
N ASP A 181 -2.46 -3.20 -4.78
CA ASP A 181 -3.00 -3.44 -3.44
C ASP A 181 -3.34 -2.12 -2.71
N ALA A 182 -2.57 -1.04 -2.92
CA ALA A 182 -2.95 0.32 -2.50
C ALA A 182 -4.25 0.80 -3.19
N SER A 183 -4.42 0.52 -4.49
CA SER A 183 -5.65 0.83 -5.24
C SER A 183 -6.86 0.03 -4.76
N TRP A 184 -6.63 -1.22 -4.37
CA TRP A 184 -7.66 -2.06 -3.76
C TRP A 184 -8.08 -1.54 -2.39
N ALA A 185 -7.11 -1.16 -1.54
CA ALA A 185 -7.37 -0.52 -0.26
C ALA A 185 -8.19 0.78 -0.42
N ARG A 186 -7.84 1.63 -1.40
CA ARG A 186 -8.65 2.80 -1.77
C ARG A 186 -10.08 2.43 -2.11
N SER A 187 -10.27 1.40 -2.91
CA SER A 187 -11.61 0.97 -3.35
C SER A 187 -12.48 0.49 -2.18
N ILE A 188 -11.91 -0.23 -1.22
CA ILE A 188 -12.62 -0.61 0.02
C ILE A 188 -12.96 0.62 0.86
N TYR A 189 -11.97 1.49 1.10
CA TYR A 189 -12.16 2.71 1.88
C TYR A 189 -13.29 3.57 1.30
N ASP A 190 -13.27 3.79 -0.02
CA ASP A 190 -14.30 4.57 -0.72
C ASP A 190 -15.67 3.89 -0.62
N ARG A 191 -15.73 2.57 -0.79
CA ARG A 191 -17.00 1.82 -0.68
C ARG A 191 -17.64 1.93 0.71
N VAL A 192 -16.83 1.88 1.77
CA VAL A 192 -17.30 1.97 3.16
C VAL A 192 -17.65 3.41 3.55
N THR A 193 -16.86 4.39 3.10
CA THR A 193 -17.04 5.80 3.49
C THR A 193 -18.03 6.58 2.63
N ALA A 194 -18.29 6.16 1.38
CA ALA A 194 -19.29 6.80 0.50
C ALA A 194 -20.70 6.81 1.12
N GLY A 195 -21.07 5.75 1.84
CA GLY A 195 -22.37 5.66 2.51
C GLY A 195 -22.60 6.67 3.65
N GLN A 196 -21.57 7.42 4.05
CA GLN A 196 -21.67 8.46 5.08
C GLN A 196 -21.92 9.85 4.50
N GLN A 197 -21.66 10.09 3.21
CA GLN A 197 -21.88 11.41 2.59
C GLN A 197 -23.35 11.69 2.29
N ASP A 198 -24.17 10.65 2.10
CA ASP A 198 -25.63 10.79 1.88
C ASP A 198 -26.42 11.01 3.19
N GLY A 199 -25.78 10.87 4.35
CA GLY A 199 -26.42 11.00 5.67
C GLY A 199 -26.48 12.43 6.23
N ASP A 200 -25.75 13.38 5.64
CA ASP A 200 -25.56 14.73 6.19
C ASP A 200 -26.70 15.72 5.82
N THR A 201 -27.85 15.21 5.40
CA THR A 201 -29.11 15.99 5.27
C THR A 201 -30.06 15.82 6.46
N ARG A 202 -29.62 15.17 7.55
CA ARG A 202 -30.39 15.08 8.79
C ARG A 202 -29.53 15.33 10.02
N ALA A 203 -29.26 16.60 10.29
CA ALA A 203 -29.08 17.15 11.63
C ALA A 203 -29.61 18.58 11.65
#